data_AF-A0A1I2XBU1-F1
#
_entry.id   AF-A0A1I2XBU1-F1
#
_cell.length_a   1.000
_cell.length_b   1.000
_cell.length_c   1.000
_cell.angle_alpha   90.00
_cell.angle_beta   90.00
_cell.angle_gamma   90.00
#
_symmetry.space_group_name_H-M   'P 1'
#
loop_
_entity.id
_entity.type
_entity.pdbx_description
1 polymer ?
#
loop_
_entity_poly.entity_id
_entity_poly.type
_entity_poly.pdbx_seq_one_letter_code
_entity_poly.pdbx_strand_id
1 'polypeptide(L)'
;MDNPRTSIEGMVEFIADQIAALSPPQWWIAGHSMGAKVALAIARRAEDGDRKLQGFEGLVLLAGSPPSPEPMSDDKRRDMVTWISADAETRIRKAGEFIDQNTGAPLSPDVKAEAVADVLRADPKAWIAWLEAGSRENWRQRIGVLHAPALVLSGSRDADLGPAAQVCLMLPHLANAWHAVLEGAGHLLPIECPEAVANLIREKVARPLGDPKNDGPVPQTYDALIGSSRVNTRLRDALRARADLPGRGYRPRVLDPVELSILRALVDRILPGETGSLQDIGARIEMRLAEGAGDGWRFADLPPDVEAYSTALSMVDASARSAHEVGFVALADETKDALIASLSAGRLPNTEGAFDDGQMAKWFEDLRSDVVRIYLAHPVSLARLGFSGIGAGGDDIADLKGFSEMRIGIRESWEPAADREIVR
;
A
#
# COMPACT_ATOMS: atom_id res chain seq x y z
N MET A 1 -11.01 -35.53 -5.52
CA MET A 1 -9.72 -35.60 -4.80
C MET A 1 -8.91 -34.45 -5.32
N ASP A 2 -8.82 -33.39 -4.53
CA ASP A 2 -8.14 -32.15 -4.88
C ASP A 2 -6.69 -32.45 -5.25
N ASN A 3 -6.28 -32.02 -6.45
CA ASN A 3 -4.88 -32.01 -6.80
C ASN A 3 -4.24 -30.90 -5.93
N PRO A 4 -3.35 -31.22 -4.98
CA PRO A 4 -2.75 -30.20 -4.12
C PRO A 4 -2.04 -29.10 -4.93
N ARG A 5 -1.68 -29.36 -6.20
CA ARG A 5 -1.03 -28.37 -7.07
C ARG A 5 -1.98 -27.33 -7.72
N THR A 6 -3.27 -27.34 -7.41
CA THR A 6 -4.23 -26.38 -7.99
C THR A 6 -4.70 -25.28 -7.03
N SER A 7 -4.33 -25.35 -5.75
CA SER A 7 -4.53 -24.25 -4.78
C SER A 7 -3.26 -23.42 -4.64
N ILE A 8 -3.41 -22.16 -4.19
CA ILE A 8 -2.25 -21.30 -3.91
C ILE A 8 -1.36 -21.95 -2.86
N GLU A 9 -1.94 -22.45 -1.77
CA GLU A 9 -1.19 -23.09 -0.68
C GLU A 9 -0.33 -24.27 -1.17
N GLY A 10 -0.88 -25.15 -2.01
CA GLY A 10 -0.13 -26.30 -2.47
C GLY A 10 0.88 -25.95 -3.58
N MET A 11 0.66 -24.89 -4.36
CA MET A 11 1.72 -24.32 -5.21
C MET A 11 2.86 -23.75 -4.36
N VAL A 12 2.55 -23.02 -3.29
CA VAL A 12 3.54 -22.48 -2.35
C VAL A 12 4.36 -23.60 -1.70
N GLU A 13 3.69 -24.65 -1.21
CA GLU A 13 4.40 -25.79 -0.60
C GLU A 13 5.29 -26.52 -1.60
N PHE A 14 4.79 -26.77 -2.81
CA PHE A 14 5.59 -27.40 -3.87
C PHE A 14 6.84 -26.57 -4.20
N ILE A 15 6.71 -25.26 -4.37
CA ILE A 15 7.86 -24.39 -4.68
C ILE A 15 8.82 -24.32 -3.49
N ALA A 16 8.33 -24.24 -2.26
CA ALA A 16 9.17 -24.25 -1.06
C ALA A 16 9.99 -25.54 -0.95
N ASP A 17 9.41 -26.70 -1.29
CA ASP A 17 10.14 -27.97 -1.35
C ASP A 17 11.23 -27.96 -2.43
N GLN A 18 10.96 -27.38 -3.60
CA GLN A 18 11.98 -27.25 -4.65
C GLN A 18 13.14 -26.34 -4.23
N ILE A 19 12.84 -25.20 -3.60
CA ILE A 19 13.86 -24.27 -3.11
C ILE A 19 14.71 -24.95 -2.02
N ALA A 20 14.08 -25.64 -1.07
CA ALA A 20 14.79 -26.37 -0.02
C ALA A 20 15.70 -27.46 -0.60
N ALA A 21 15.25 -28.19 -1.62
CA ALA A 21 16.04 -29.20 -2.30
C ALA A 21 17.27 -28.63 -3.03
N LEU A 22 17.12 -27.44 -3.64
CA LEU A 22 18.22 -26.73 -4.29
C LEU A 22 19.19 -26.08 -3.28
N SER A 23 18.68 -25.71 -2.10
CA SER A 23 19.42 -25.02 -1.03
C SER A 23 20.29 -23.84 -1.51
N PRO A 24 19.73 -22.90 -2.30
CA PRO A 24 20.49 -21.73 -2.74
C PRO A 24 20.89 -20.85 -1.55
N PRO A 25 22.12 -20.30 -1.52
CA PRO A 25 22.55 -19.44 -0.42
C PRO A 25 21.82 -18.11 -0.39
N GLN A 26 21.50 -17.57 -1.57
CA GLN A 26 20.76 -16.32 -1.79
C GLN A 26 19.93 -16.44 -3.06
N TRP A 27 18.69 -15.94 -3.04
CA TRP A 27 17.80 -16.03 -4.19
C TRP A 27 16.70 -14.97 -4.16
N TRP A 28 16.24 -14.63 -5.36
CA TRP A 28 15.05 -13.83 -5.63
C TRP A 28 14.01 -14.71 -6.31
N ILE A 29 12.73 -14.36 -6.19
CA ILE A 29 11.65 -15.05 -6.90
C ILE A 29 10.91 -14.11 -7.82
N ALA A 30 10.77 -14.55 -9.07
CA ALA A 30 10.00 -13.85 -10.10
C ALA A 30 8.63 -14.51 -10.25
N GLY A 31 7.57 -13.72 -10.17
CA GLY A 31 6.19 -14.13 -10.40
C GLY A 31 5.55 -13.27 -11.48
N HIS A 32 5.05 -13.91 -12.53
CA HIS A 32 4.24 -13.26 -13.58
C HIS A 32 2.77 -13.62 -13.40
N SER A 33 1.86 -12.64 -13.50
CA SER A 33 0.42 -12.87 -13.39
C SER A 33 0.07 -13.62 -12.10
N MET A 34 -0.65 -14.75 -12.18
CA MET A 34 -0.92 -15.68 -11.08
C MET A 34 0.32 -15.97 -10.20
N GLY A 35 1.48 -16.15 -10.84
CA GLY A 35 2.73 -16.47 -10.15
C GLY A 35 3.18 -15.39 -9.16
N ALA A 36 2.75 -14.14 -9.35
CA ALA A 36 3.02 -13.06 -8.40
C ALA A 36 2.31 -13.29 -7.06
N LYS A 37 1.04 -13.72 -7.06
CA LYS A 37 0.30 -14.04 -5.83
C LYS A 37 0.99 -15.18 -5.05
N VAL A 38 1.46 -16.20 -5.77
CA VAL A 38 2.22 -17.31 -5.19
C VAL A 38 3.57 -16.84 -4.63
N ALA A 39 4.30 -16.00 -5.37
CA ALA A 39 5.57 -15.42 -4.94
C ALA A 39 5.43 -14.57 -3.66
N LEU A 40 4.38 -13.78 -3.53
CA LEU A 40 4.08 -13.01 -2.32
C LEU A 40 3.80 -13.92 -1.11
N ALA A 41 3.06 -15.01 -1.31
CA ALA A 41 2.79 -15.98 -0.25
C ALA A 41 4.07 -16.71 0.20
N ILE A 42 4.99 -17.01 -0.72
CA ILE A 42 6.33 -17.54 -0.41
C ILE A 42 7.14 -16.51 0.38
N ALA A 43 7.17 -15.25 -0.07
CA ALA A 43 7.90 -14.17 0.61
C ALA A 43 7.40 -13.98 2.05
N ARG A 44 6.09 -14.03 2.29
CA ARG A 44 5.53 -13.98 3.65
C ARG A 44 6.04 -15.11 4.53
N ARG A 45 6.01 -16.36 4.04
CA ARG A 45 6.57 -17.52 4.78
C ARG A 45 8.06 -17.35 5.06
N ALA A 46 8.82 -16.83 4.11
CA ALA A 46 10.25 -16.57 4.29
C ALA A 46 10.49 -15.53 5.41
N GLU A 47 9.78 -14.40 5.39
CA GLU A 47 9.87 -13.38 6.44
C GLU A 47 9.32 -13.85 7.80
N ASP A 48 8.40 -14.81 7.82
CA ASP A 48 7.93 -15.48 9.04
C ASP A 48 8.93 -16.52 9.58
N GLY A 49 10.06 -16.72 8.89
CA GLY A 49 11.16 -17.58 9.36
C GLY A 49 11.08 -19.04 8.92
N ASP A 50 10.35 -19.35 7.85
CA ASP A 50 10.32 -20.71 7.30
C ASP A 50 11.74 -21.17 6.90
N ARG A 51 12.16 -22.31 7.46
CA ARG A 51 13.49 -22.89 7.24
C ARG A 51 13.71 -23.37 5.82
N LYS A 52 12.64 -23.73 5.09
CA LYS A 52 12.72 -24.13 3.67
C LYS A 52 13.10 -22.98 2.75
N LEU A 53 12.90 -21.74 3.20
CA LEU A 53 12.99 -20.52 2.39
C LEU A 53 14.11 -19.59 2.85
N GLN A 54 15.13 -20.14 3.52
CA GLN A 54 16.34 -19.39 3.87
C GLN A 54 17.05 -18.87 2.61
N GLY A 55 17.70 -17.71 2.73
CA GLY A 55 18.37 -17.04 1.61
C GLY A 55 17.45 -16.23 0.71
N PHE A 56 16.17 -16.03 1.07
CA PHE A 56 15.27 -15.13 0.34
C PHE A 56 15.73 -13.67 0.45
N GLU A 57 15.91 -13.00 -0.69
CA GLU A 57 16.43 -11.63 -0.77
C GLU A 57 15.46 -10.63 -1.41
N GLY A 58 14.47 -11.09 -2.19
CA GLY A 58 13.54 -10.16 -2.85
C GLY A 58 12.62 -10.74 -3.91
N LEU A 59 11.76 -9.86 -4.44
CA LEU A 59 10.69 -10.18 -5.38
C LEU A 59 10.85 -9.46 -6.72
N VAL A 60 10.46 -10.15 -7.80
CA VAL A 60 10.19 -9.54 -9.11
C VAL A 60 8.76 -9.91 -9.50
N LEU A 61 7.87 -8.93 -9.59
CA LEU A 61 6.45 -9.11 -9.86
C LEU A 61 6.12 -8.48 -11.21
N LEU A 62 5.65 -9.28 -12.16
CA LEU A 62 5.38 -8.87 -13.54
C LEU A 62 3.89 -8.97 -13.79
N ALA A 63 3.23 -7.86 -14.10
CA ALA A 63 1.77 -7.80 -14.32
C ALA A 63 1.01 -8.66 -13.29
N GLY A 64 1.38 -8.51 -12.02
CA GLY A 64 1.15 -9.54 -11.01
C GLY A 64 -0.27 -9.53 -10.47
N SER A 65 -0.85 -10.72 -10.26
CA SER A 65 -2.09 -10.88 -9.51
C SER A 65 -1.88 -10.41 -8.07
N PRO A 66 -2.71 -9.49 -7.54
CA PRO A 66 -2.54 -8.95 -6.20
C PRO A 66 -2.90 -9.98 -5.12
N PRO A 67 -2.59 -9.74 -3.83
CA PRO A 67 -3.10 -10.55 -2.72
C PRO A 67 -4.63 -10.61 -2.62
N SER A 68 -5.34 -9.60 -3.12
CA SER A 68 -6.80 -9.58 -3.18
C SER A 68 -7.35 -10.54 -4.26
N PRO A 69 -8.67 -10.74 -4.32
CA PRO A 69 -9.30 -11.24 -5.54
C PRO A 69 -8.90 -10.39 -6.75
N GLU A 70 -8.73 -11.02 -7.91
CA GLU A 70 -8.41 -10.30 -9.14
C GLU A 70 -9.59 -9.41 -9.59
N PRO A 71 -9.32 -8.21 -10.13
CA PRO A 71 -10.34 -7.30 -10.64
C PRO A 71 -10.86 -7.75 -12.02
N MET A 72 -11.21 -9.03 -12.15
CA MET A 72 -11.73 -9.65 -13.37
C MET A 72 -13.24 -9.87 -13.24
N SER A 73 -14.00 -9.47 -14.26
CA SER A 73 -15.46 -9.66 -14.28
C SER A 73 -15.86 -11.14 -14.31
N ASP A 74 -16.99 -11.46 -13.70
CA ASP A 74 -17.53 -12.83 -13.71
C ASP A 74 -17.91 -13.28 -15.14
N ASP A 75 -18.23 -12.36 -16.06
CA ASP A 75 -18.46 -12.67 -17.48
C ASP A 75 -17.18 -13.16 -18.16
N LYS A 76 -16.09 -12.39 -18.06
CA LYS A 76 -14.79 -12.74 -18.62
C LYS A 76 -14.30 -14.09 -18.06
N ARG A 77 -14.51 -14.31 -16.76
CA ARG A 77 -14.21 -15.57 -16.07
C ARG A 77 -15.00 -16.75 -16.64
N ARG A 78 -16.32 -16.61 -16.77
CA ARG A 78 -17.20 -17.66 -17.33
C ARG A 78 -16.83 -18.00 -18.76
N ASP A 79 -16.51 -16.99 -19.57
CA ASP A 79 -16.06 -17.20 -20.95
C ASP A 79 -14.75 -18.01 -20.98
N MET A 80 -13.79 -17.67 -20.12
CA MET A 80 -12.51 -18.38 -20.02
C MET A 80 -12.64 -19.83 -19.53
N VAL A 81 -13.54 -20.09 -18.57
CA VAL A 81 -13.87 -21.44 -18.10
C VAL A 81 -14.55 -22.25 -19.21
N THR A 82 -15.42 -21.62 -20.00
CA THR A 82 -16.17 -22.29 -21.05
C THR A 82 -15.25 -22.73 -22.19
N TRP A 83 -14.41 -21.83 -22.70
CA TRP A 83 -13.65 -22.14 -23.91
C TRP A 83 -12.50 -23.12 -23.68
N ILE A 84 -11.88 -23.17 -22.49
CA ILE A 84 -10.76 -24.10 -22.22
C ILE A 84 -11.20 -25.58 -22.29
N SER A 85 -12.49 -25.84 -22.12
CA SER A 85 -13.11 -27.17 -22.19
C SER A 85 -13.79 -27.45 -23.54
N ALA A 86 -13.71 -26.53 -24.49
CA ALA A 86 -14.32 -26.69 -25.82
C ALA A 86 -13.56 -27.70 -26.69
N ASP A 87 -14.08 -27.95 -27.90
CA ASP A 87 -13.39 -28.74 -28.91
C ASP A 87 -12.03 -28.13 -29.30
N ALA A 88 -11.17 -28.91 -29.97
CA ALA A 88 -9.81 -28.50 -30.28
C ALA A 88 -9.74 -27.25 -31.18
N GLU A 89 -10.64 -27.13 -32.16
CA GLU A 89 -10.65 -26.00 -33.10
C GLU A 89 -11.05 -24.71 -32.37
N THR A 90 -12.11 -24.78 -31.56
CA THR A 90 -12.55 -23.66 -30.72
C THR A 90 -11.46 -23.23 -29.74
N ARG A 91 -10.77 -24.18 -29.10
CA ARG A 91 -9.67 -23.88 -28.16
C ARG A 91 -8.50 -23.18 -28.83
N ILE A 92 -8.08 -23.62 -30.01
CA ILE A 92 -6.99 -22.97 -30.76
C ILE A 92 -7.36 -21.52 -31.10
N ARG A 93 -8.55 -21.31 -31.65
CA ARG A 93 -9.04 -19.97 -32.00
C ARG A 93 -9.12 -19.07 -30.76
N LYS A 94 -9.71 -19.56 -29.67
CA LYS A 94 -9.88 -18.80 -28.42
C LYS A 94 -8.56 -18.53 -27.70
N ALA A 95 -7.58 -19.44 -27.77
CA ALA A 95 -6.23 -19.18 -27.29
C ALA A 95 -5.55 -18.05 -28.09
N GLY A 96 -5.74 -18.01 -29.41
CA GLY A 96 -5.29 -16.89 -30.26
C GLY A 96 -5.91 -15.56 -29.86
N GLU A 97 -7.23 -15.52 -29.70
CA GLU A 97 -7.97 -14.34 -29.22
C GLU A 97 -7.50 -13.92 -27.82
N PHE A 98 -7.26 -14.88 -26.93
CA PHE A 98 -6.76 -14.62 -25.58
C PHE A 98 -5.37 -13.97 -25.59
N ILE A 99 -4.43 -14.46 -26.43
CA ILE A 99 -3.12 -13.82 -26.58
C ILE A 99 -3.27 -12.39 -27.09
N ASP A 100 -4.07 -12.17 -28.15
CA ASP A 100 -4.25 -10.83 -28.71
C ASP A 100 -4.82 -9.84 -27.69
N GLN A 101 -5.79 -10.28 -26.88
CA GLN A 101 -6.41 -9.46 -25.82
C GLN A 101 -5.47 -9.13 -24.67
N ASN A 102 -4.43 -9.94 -24.46
CA ASN A 102 -3.47 -9.78 -23.36
C ASN A 102 -2.16 -9.12 -23.79
N THR A 103 -2.04 -8.69 -25.05
CA THR A 103 -0.87 -7.96 -25.56
C THR A 103 -1.23 -6.52 -25.90
N GLY A 104 -0.31 -5.60 -25.64
CA GLY A 104 -0.51 -4.17 -25.93
C GLY A 104 -0.33 -3.83 -27.41
N ALA A 105 0.42 -4.66 -28.15
CA ALA A 105 0.58 -4.60 -29.59
C ALA A 105 0.64 -6.01 -30.21
N PRO A 106 0.27 -6.20 -31.48
CA PRO A 106 0.34 -7.49 -32.14
C PRO A 106 1.75 -8.09 -32.11
N LEU A 107 1.85 -9.33 -31.63
CA LEU A 107 3.10 -10.11 -31.67
C LEU A 107 3.44 -10.52 -33.11
N SER A 108 4.71 -10.83 -33.36
CA SER A 108 5.11 -11.47 -34.62
C SER A 108 4.41 -12.84 -34.76
N PRO A 109 4.14 -13.32 -35.98
CA PRO A 109 3.42 -14.58 -36.20
C PRO A 109 4.04 -15.78 -35.47
N ASP A 110 5.37 -15.90 -35.48
CA ASP A 110 6.09 -17.00 -34.84
C ASP A 110 5.95 -16.95 -33.31
N VAL A 111 6.16 -15.77 -32.70
CA VAL A 111 6.03 -15.58 -31.26
C VAL A 111 4.59 -15.77 -30.81
N LYS A 112 3.60 -15.32 -31.60
CA LYS A 112 2.19 -15.57 -31.33
C LYS A 112 1.87 -17.05 -31.38
N ALA A 113 2.38 -17.78 -32.37
CA ALA A 113 2.15 -19.22 -32.49
C ALA A 113 2.71 -19.98 -31.28
N GLU A 114 3.89 -19.60 -30.80
CA GLU A 114 4.47 -20.14 -29.56
C GLU A 114 3.61 -19.81 -28.35
N ALA A 115 3.23 -18.54 -28.15
CA ALA A 115 2.37 -18.15 -27.03
C ALA A 115 1.01 -18.87 -27.02
N VAL A 116 0.41 -19.10 -28.20
CA VAL A 116 -0.82 -19.90 -28.33
C VAL A 116 -0.57 -21.36 -27.97
N ALA A 117 0.55 -21.95 -28.43
CA ALA A 117 0.91 -23.31 -28.05
C ALA A 117 1.10 -23.45 -26.53
N ASP A 118 1.67 -22.44 -25.88
CA ASP A 118 1.86 -22.38 -24.42
C ASP A 118 0.53 -22.38 -23.67
N VAL A 119 -0.44 -21.58 -24.11
CA VAL A 119 -1.81 -21.60 -23.56
C VAL A 119 -2.45 -22.98 -23.72
N LEU A 120 -2.31 -23.60 -24.89
CA LEU A 120 -2.90 -24.91 -25.17
C LEU A 120 -2.22 -26.07 -24.41
N ARG A 121 -1.00 -25.86 -23.90
CA ARG A 121 -0.31 -26.81 -23.01
C ARG A 121 -0.82 -26.77 -21.57
N ALA A 122 -1.56 -25.74 -21.17
CA ALA A 122 -2.11 -25.64 -19.83
C ALA A 122 -3.09 -26.79 -19.55
N ASP A 123 -2.98 -27.40 -18.36
CA ASP A 123 -3.95 -28.39 -17.92
C ASP A 123 -5.31 -27.71 -17.69
N PRO A 124 -6.40 -28.13 -18.38
CA PRO A 124 -7.70 -27.47 -18.26
C PRO A 124 -8.26 -27.46 -16.83
N LYS A 125 -7.96 -28.48 -16.00
CA LYS A 125 -8.43 -28.50 -14.61
C LYS A 125 -7.68 -27.48 -13.77
N ALA A 126 -6.38 -27.30 -13.98
CA ALA A 126 -5.61 -26.27 -13.30
C ALA A 126 -6.05 -24.86 -13.72
N TRP A 127 -6.35 -24.66 -15.01
CA TRP A 127 -6.90 -23.40 -15.53
C TRP A 127 -8.23 -23.05 -14.88
N ILE A 128 -9.17 -24.00 -14.85
CA ILE A 128 -10.47 -23.83 -14.21
C ILE A 128 -10.31 -23.57 -12.70
N ALA A 129 -9.45 -24.33 -12.00
CA ALA A 129 -9.22 -24.15 -10.57
C ALA A 129 -8.67 -22.75 -10.23
N TRP A 130 -7.80 -22.18 -11.06
CA TRP A 130 -7.35 -20.79 -10.87
C TRP A 130 -8.51 -19.80 -11.04
N LEU A 131 -9.31 -19.94 -12.10
CA LEU A 131 -10.42 -19.04 -12.37
C LEU A 131 -11.55 -19.15 -11.35
N GLU A 132 -11.88 -20.35 -10.89
CA GLU A 132 -13.00 -20.57 -9.96
C GLU A 132 -12.60 -20.37 -8.50
N ALA A 133 -11.33 -20.58 -8.13
CA ALA A 133 -10.87 -20.48 -6.75
C ALA A 133 -9.66 -19.55 -6.57
N GLY A 134 -8.49 -19.87 -7.13
CA GLY A 134 -7.23 -19.20 -6.77
C GLY A 134 -7.22 -17.68 -6.99
N SER A 135 -7.74 -17.24 -8.15
CA SER A 135 -7.91 -15.82 -8.48
C SER A 135 -8.89 -15.09 -7.55
N ARG A 136 -9.79 -15.81 -6.86
CA ARG A 136 -10.80 -15.28 -5.92
C ARG A 136 -10.35 -15.33 -4.46
N GLU A 137 -9.28 -16.06 -4.15
CA GLU A 137 -8.77 -16.12 -2.79
C GLU A 137 -8.26 -14.74 -2.33
N ASN A 138 -8.66 -14.34 -1.12
CA ASN A 138 -8.24 -13.10 -0.48
C ASN A 138 -7.13 -13.37 0.53
N TRP A 139 -5.91 -13.00 0.17
CA TRP A 139 -4.70 -13.18 0.95
C TRP A 139 -4.19 -11.89 1.59
N ARG A 140 -4.93 -10.77 1.51
CA ARG A 140 -4.48 -9.45 1.94
C ARG A 140 -3.97 -9.43 3.39
N GLN A 141 -4.73 -9.99 4.32
CA GLN A 141 -4.35 -10.05 5.74
C GLN A 141 -3.21 -11.04 6.01
N ARG A 142 -3.24 -12.20 5.34
CA ARG A 142 -2.23 -13.25 5.51
C ARG A 142 -0.85 -12.80 5.01
N ILE A 143 -0.81 -12.17 3.83
CA ILE A 143 0.43 -11.60 3.27
C ILE A 143 0.83 -10.34 4.04
N GLY A 144 -0.12 -9.46 4.38
CA GLY A 144 0.18 -8.23 5.11
C GLY A 144 1.13 -7.31 4.33
N VAL A 145 2.10 -6.71 5.02
CA VAL A 145 3.15 -5.87 4.42
C VAL A 145 4.47 -6.64 4.45
N LEU A 146 5.10 -6.78 3.28
CA LEU A 146 6.41 -7.39 3.08
C LEU A 146 7.49 -6.30 3.10
N HIS A 147 8.62 -6.62 3.73
CA HIS A 147 9.77 -5.74 3.89
C HIS A 147 10.87 -6.02 2.86
N ALA A 148 10.89 -7.24 2.30
CA ALA A 148 11.84 -7.58 1.24
C ALA A 148 11.70 -6.62 0.05
N PRO A 149 12.83 -6.22 -0.59
CA PRO A 149 12.81 -5.46 -1.83
C PRO A 149 11.97 -6.11 -2.92
N ALA A 150 11.16 -5.31 -3.60
CA ALA A 150 10.31 -5.78 -4.70
C ALA A 150 10.42 -4.89 -5.93
N LEU A 151 10.68 -5.49 -7.09
CA LEU A 151 10.47 -4.84 -8.38
C LEU A 151 9.09 -5.22 -8.91
N VAL A 152 8.22 -4.23 -9.13
CA VAL A 152 6.90 -4.39 -9.75
C VAL A 152 6.93 -3.78 -11.14
N LEU A 153 6.62 -4.58 -12.16
CA LEU A 153 6.47 -4.14 -13.54
C LEU A 153 5.02 -4.30 -14.01
N SER A 154 4.48 -3.31 -14.72
CA SER A 154 3.15 -3.37 -15.34
C SER A 154 3.19 -2.81 -16.75
N GLY A 155 2.38 -3.32 -17.66
CA GLY A 155 2.21 -2.74 -19.00
C GLY A 155 1.13 -1.66 -19.01
N SER A 156 1.35 -0.54 -19.71
CA SER A 156 0.36 0.56 -19.76
C SER A 156 -0.95 0.19 -20.47
N ARG A 157 -0.97 -0.93 -21.20
CA ARG A 157 -2.12 -1.46 -21.95
C ARG A 157 -2.71 -2.73 -21.34
N ASP A 158 -2.22 -3.16 -20.17
CA ASP A 158 -2.85 -4.26 -19.42
C ASP A 158 -4.14 -3.77 -18.77
N ALA A 159 -5.26 -4.38 -19.15
CA ALA A 159 -6.59 -3.94 -18.73
C ALA A 159 -6.88 -4.25 -17.25
N ASP A 160 -6.60 -5.47 -16.81
CA ASP A 160 -7.01 -5.94 -15.48
C ASP A 160 -5.89 -5.75 -14.44
N LEU A 161 -4.63 -5.92 -14.84
CA LEU A 161 -3.46 -5.94 -13.97
C LEU A 161 -2.44 -4.84 -14.30
N GLY A 162 -2.90 -3.81 -15.03
CA GLY A 162 -2.12 -2.62 -15.38
C GLY A 162 -1.73 -1.72 -14.21
N PRO A 163 -1.18 -0.52 -14.50
CA PRO A 163 -0.52 0.31 -13.51
C PRO A 163 -1.42 0.69 -12.33
N ALA A 164 -2.68 1.06 -12.60
CA ALA A 164 -3.63 1.42 -11.56
C ALA A 164 -3.94 0.24 -10.63
N ALA A 165 -4.09 -0.97 -11.17
CA ALA A 165 -4.31 -2.17 -10.37
C ALA A 165 -3.08 -2.48 -9.50
N GLN A 166 -1.86 -2.38 -10.04
CA GLN A 166 -0.64 -2.57 -9.25
C GLN A 166 -0.54 -1.52 -8.12
N VAL A 167 -0.79 -0.24 -8.42
CA VAL A 167 -0.76 0.84 -7.42
C VAL A 167 -1.78 0.62 -6.31
N CYS A 168 -3.01 0.24 -6.65
CA CYS A 168 -4.10 0.11 -5.68
C CYS A 168 -4.10 -1.23 -4.93
N LEU A 169 -3.61 -2.32 -5.52
CA LEU A 169 -3.82 -3.68 -5.00
C LEU A 169 -2.52 -4.45 -4.73
N MET A 170 -1.39 -4.07 -5.34
CA MET A 170 -0.10 -4.74 -5.15
C MET A 170 0.83 -3.95 -4.23
N LEU A 171 1.13 -2.71 -4.59
CA LEU A 171 2.05 -1.84 -3.84
C LEU A 171 1.69 -1.65 -2.36
N PRO A 172 0.41 -1.66 -1.93
CA PRO A 172 0.08 -1.56 -0.51
C PRO A 172 0.70 -2.67 0.35
N HIS A 173 1.03 -3.81 -0.25
CA HIS A 173 1.63 -4.96 0.42
C HIS A 173 3.16 -4.93 0.45
N LEU A 174 3.80 -3.90 -0.10
CA LEU A 174 5.24 -3.84 -0.29
C LEU A 174 5.81 -2.56 0.33
N ALA A 175 6.49 -2.68 1.46
CA ALA A 175 7.13 -1.55 2.13
C ALA A 175 8.21 -0.88 1.25
N ASN A 176 8.86 -1.72 0.44
CA ASN A 176 10.10 -1.44 -0.26
C ASN A 176 9.97 -1.86 -1.73
N ALA A 177 9.25 -1.06 -2.52
CA ALA A 177 8.97 -1.38 -3.92
C ALA A 177 9.52 -0.33 -4.90
N TRP A 178 10.03 -0.81 -6.03
CA TRP A 178 10.11 -0.03 -7.26
C TRP A 178 8.95 -0.42 -8.16
N HIS A 179 8.23 0.56 -8.68
CA HIS A 179 7.21 0.34 -9.71
C HIS A 179 7.67 0.99 -11.02
N ALA A 180 7.69 0.23 -12.10
CA ALA A 180 7.95 0.74 -13.44
C ALA A 180 6.84 0.30 -14.41
N VAL A 181 6.41 1.25 -15.23
CA VAL A 181 5.41 1.02 -16.28
C VAL A 181 6.12 0.86 -17.61
N LEU A 182 5.84 -0.24 -18.31
CA LEU A 182 6.30 -0.48 -19.67
C LEU A 182 5.26 0.07 -20.64
N GLU A 183 5.58 1.20 -21.26
CA GLU A 183 4.68 1.90 -22.17
C GLU A 183 4.37 1.06 -23.41
N GLY A 184 3.08 0.97 -23.76
CA GLY A 184 2.59 0.21 -24.90
C GLY A 184 2.49 -1.31 -24.68
N ALA A 185 3.05 -1.86 -23.60
CA ALA A 185 2.96 -3.28 -23.29
C ALA A 185 1.62 -3.64 -22.63
N GLY A 186 1.15 -4.85 -22.90
CA GLY A 186 -0.01 -5.47 -22.26
C GLY A 186 0.39 -6.30 -21.05
N HIS A 187 -0.19 -7.47 -20.93
CA HIS A 187 -0.02 -8.39 -19.80
C HIS A 187 1.23 -9.27 -19.94
N LEU A 188 1.66 -9.59 -21.16
CA LEU A 188 2.69 -10.59 -21.44
C LEU A 188 4.10 -9.96 -21.48
N LEU A 189 4.46 -9.22 -20.42
CA LEU A 189 5.69 -8.41 -20.35
C LEU A 189 6.98 -9.14 -20.77
N PRO A 190 7.24 -10.39 -20.35
CA PRO A 190 8.46 -11.10 -20.76
C PRO A 190 8.54 -11.38 -22.26
N ILE A 191 7.40 -11.46 -22.94
CA ILE A 191 7.29 -11.73 -24.38
C ILE A 191 7.28 -10.41 -25.17
N GLU A 192 6.52 -9.43 -24.69
CA GLU A 192 6.35 -8.14 -25.37
C GLU A 192 7.58 -7.25 -25.27
N CYS A 193 8.25 -7.25 -24.12
CA CYS A 193 9.34 -6.33 -23.80
C CYS A 193 10.52 -7.04 -23.09
N PRO A 194 11.06 -8.15 -23.64
CA PRO A 194 12.04 -9.00 -22.95
C PRO A 194 13.28 -8.23 -22.49
N GLU A 195 13.84 -7.37 -23.35
CA GLU A 195 15.05 -6.60 -23.04
C GLU A 195 14.82 -5.56 -21.95
N ALA A 196 13.67 -4.87 -21.98
CA ALA A 196 13.33 -3.87 -20.95
C ALA A 196 13.12 -4.54 -19.59
N VAL A 197 12.40 -5.67 -19.55
CA VAL A 197 12.22 -6.49 -18.34
C VAL A 197 13.57 -6.95 -17.81
N ALA A 198 14.42 -7.55 -18.64
CA ALA A 198 15.72 -8.05 -18.23
C ALA A 198 16.65 -6.94 -17.71
N ASN A 199 16.64 -5.76 -18.35
CA ASN A 199 17.42 -4.60 -17.91
C ASN A 199 16.95 -4.09 -16.54
N LEU A 200 15.65 -3.95 -16.33
CA LEU A 200 15.10 -3.51 -15.04
C LEU A 200 15.42 -4.51 -13.91
N ILE A 201 15.31 -5.81 -14.18
CA ILE A 201 15.69 -6.86 -13.22
C ILE A 201 17.17 -6.73 -12.87
N ARG A 202 18.06 -6.66 -13.87
CA ARG A 202 19.51 -6.50 -13.63
C ARG A 202 19.83 -5.25 -12.82
N GLU A 203 19.18 -4.13 -13.13
CA GLU A 203 19.41 -2.86 -12.43
C GLU A 203 18.98 -2.91 -10.97
N LYS A 204 17.78 -3.46 -10.68
CA LYS A 204 17.21 -3.42 -9.32
C LYS A 204 17.69 -4.54 -8.42
N VAL A 205 17.88 -5.76 -8.94
CA VAL A 205 18.43 -6.88 -8.15
C VAL A 205 19.87 -6.59 -7.71
N ALA A 206 20.66 -5.88 -8.51
CA ALA A 206 22.03 -5.51 -8.17
C ALA A 206 22.13 -4.34 -7.17
N ARG A 207 21.02 -3.68 -6.84
CA ARG A 207 21.01 -2.48 -5.99
C ARG A 207 20.22 -2.75 -4.71
N PRO A 208 20.86 -2.84 -3.54
CA PRO A 208 20.10 -2.86 -2.29
C PRO A 208 19.29 -1.57 -2.21
N LEU A 209 18.00 -1.69 -1.85
CA LEU A 209 17.25 -0.52 -1.39
C LEU A 209 17.99 0.04 -0.19
N GLY A 210 18.37 1.32 -0.25
CA GLY A 210 18.82 2.01 0.95
C GLY A 210 17.73 1.93 2.00
N ASP A 211 18.10 2.05 3.27
CA ASP A 211 17.13 2.09 4.36
C ASP A 211 15.97 3.02 3.97
N PRO A 212 14.71 2.58 4.11
CA PRO A 212 13.56 3.44 3.88
C PRO A 212 13.84 4.70 4.67
N LYS A 213 14.00 5.84 3.96
CA LYS A 213 14.41 7.08 4.59
C LYS A 213 13.50 7.29 5.80
N ASN A 214 14.08 7.18 6.99
CA ASN A 214 13.49 7.74 8.18
C ASN A 214 13.36 9.22 7.87
N ASP A 215 12.14 9.64 7.51
CA ASP A 215 11.48 10.78 8.10
C ASP A 215 12.47 11.69 8.84
N GLY A 216 12.81 12.83 8.20
CA GLY A 216 13.92 13.68 8.61
C GLY A 216 13.92 13.94 10.12
N PRO A 217 15.03 13.76 10.84
CA PRO A 217 15.02 13.75 12.30
C PRO A 217 14.38 15.02 12.90
N VAL A 218 13.81 14.91 14.11
CA VAL A 218 13.42 16.09 14.92
C VAL A 218 14.59 17.09 14.87
N PRO A 219 14.35 18.36 14.46
CA PRO A 219 15.43 19.33 14.33
C PRO A 219 16.27 19.39 15.60
N GLN A 220 17.60 19.38 15.46
CA GLN A 220 18.53 19.21 16.59
C GLN A 220 18.30 20.24 17.71
N THR A 221 17.98 21.48 17.36
CA THR A 221 17.65 22.55 18.31
C THR A 221 16.39 22.25 19.11
N TYR A 222 15.40 21.61 18.48
CA TYR A 222 14.14 21.22 19.11
C TYR A 222 14.30 19.95 19.96
N ASP A 223 15.08 18.96 19.51
CA ASP A 223 15.43 17.80 20.34
C ASP A 223 16.23 18.20 21.58
N ALA A 224 17.11 19.21 21.47
CA ALA A 224 17.80 19.79 22.63
C ALA A 224 16.83 20.45 23.63
N LEU A 225 15.78 21.15 23.15
CA LEU A 225 14.72 21.66 24.02
C LEU A 225 14.00 20.52 24.74
N ILE A 226 13.60 19.47 24.02
CA ILE A 226 12.94 18.26 24.58
C ILE A 226 13.82 17.63 25.68
N GLY A 227 15.14 17.56 25.45
CA GLY A 227 16.11 17.04 26.42
C GLY A 227 16.38 17.93 27.63
N SER A 228 15.93 19.19 27.63
CA SER A 228 16.23 20.15 28.70
C SER A 228 15.39 19.92 29.97
N SER A 229 15.79 20.55 31.08
CA SER A 229 15.03 20.56 32.34
C SER A 229 13.74 21.39 32.29
N ARG A 230 13.54 22.18 31.22
CA ARG A 230 12.32 22.99 31.02
C ARG A 230 11.12 22.18 30.58
N VAL A 231 11.37 21.02 29.99
CA VAL A 231 10.33 20.06 29.60
C VAL A 231 10.20 19.05 30.73
N ASN A 232 9.01 18.90 31.29
CA ASN A 232 8.80 17.92 32.36
C ASN A 232 9.01 16.48 31.82
N THR A 233 9.33 15.54 32.71
CA THR A 233 9.73 14.19 32.30
C THR A 233 8.61 13.45 31.57
N ARG A 234 7.36 13.58 32.02
CA ARG A 234 6.20 12.94 31.36
C ARG A 234 5.97 13.44 29.93
N LEU A 235 6.07 14.75 29.70
CA LEU A 235 5.92 15.36 28.39
C LEU A 235 7.09 14.99 27.48
N ARG A 236 8.32 14.97 28.04
CA ARG A 236 9.51 14.51 27.31
C ARG A 236 9.33 13.09 26.80
N ASP A 237 8.92 12.17 27.67
CA ASP A 237 8.70 10.76 27.31
C ASP A 237 7.61 10.63 26.23
N ALA A 238 6.50 11.37 26.37
CA ALA A 238 5.43 11.39 25.37
C ALA A 238 5.90 11.95 24.02
N LEU A 239 6.71 13.01 24.00
CA LEU A 239 7.27 13.58 22.77
C LEU A 239 8.26 12.63 22.10
N ARG A 240 9.11 11.95 22.88
CA ARG A 240 10.05 10.94 22.37
C ARG A 240 9.31 9.72 21.79
N ALA A 241 8.30 9.22 22.49
CA ALA A 241 7.45 8.14 21.98
C ALA A 241 6.73 8.54 20.69
N ARG A 242 6.32 9.81 20.56
CA ARG A 242 5.74 10.30 19.30
C ARG A 242 6.78 10.40 18.18
N ALA A 243 8.02 10.78 18.47
CA ALA A 243 9.08 10.88 17.48
C ALA A 243 9.52 9.50 16.93
N ASP A 244 9.36 8.44 17.71
CA ASP A 244 9.93 7.10 17.43
C ASP A 244 8.85 6.12 16.96
N LEU A 245 8.26 6.34 15.77
CA LEU A 245 7.13 5.54 15.27
C LEU A 245 7.09 5.46 13.73
N PRO A 246 6.45 4.42 13.16
CA PRO A 246 7.04 3.60 12.11
C PRO A 246 7.01 4.24 10.73
N GLY A 247 8.08 4.00 9.97
CA GLY A 247 8.16 4.33 8.55
C GLY A 247 7.30 3.42 7.68
N ARG A 248 7.53 3.45 6.36
CA ARG A 248 6.74 2.77 5.32
C ARG A 248 6.53 1.25 5.51
N GLY A 249 7.33 0.60 6.34
CA GLY A 249 7.20 -0.82 6.71
C GLY A 249 6.16 -1.14 7.78
N TYR A 250 5.41 -0.16 8.29
CA TYR A 250 4.37 -0.44 9.28
C TYR A 250 3.38 -1.50 8.81
N ARG A 251 3.21 -2.56 9.61
CA ARG A 251 2.22 -3.62 9.38
C ARG A 251 0.94 -3.29 10.15
N PRO A 252 -0.17 -3.00 9.48
CA PRO A 252 -1.42 -2.70 10.16
C PRO A 252 -1.97 -3.92 10.91
N ARG A 253 -2.71 -3.66 11.99
CA ARG A 253 -3.28 -4.65 12.92
C ARG A 253 -4.80 -4.78 12.82
N VAL A 254 -5.51 -3.70 12.52
CA VAL A 254 -6.97 -3.63 12.42
C VAL A 254 -7.47 -3.23 11.03
N LEU A 255 -6.66 -2.52 10.26
CA LEU A 255 -6.90 -2.30 8.83
C LEU A 255 -6.11 -3.30 7.98
N ASP A 256 -6.58 -3.56 6.77
CA ASP A 256 -5.75 -4.24 5.77
C ASP A 256 -4.77 -3.26 5.07
N PRO A 257 -3.72 -3.76 4.39
CA PRO A 257 -2.73 -2.88 3.77
C PRO A 257 -3.31 -1.94 2.70
N VAL A 258 -4.35 -2.35 1.96
CA VAL A 258 -5.01 -1.53 0.94
C VAL A 258 -5.77 -0.39 1.61
N GLU A 259 -6.52 -0.67 2.68
CA GLU A 259 -7.21 0.34 3.48
C GLU A 259 -6.23 1.37 4.07
N LEU A 260 -5.11 0.91 4.63
CA LEU A 260 -4.06 1.81 5.13
C LEU A 260 -3.47 2.67 4.01
N SER A 261 -3.32 2.14 2.80
CA SER A 261 -2.84 2.91 1.64
C SER A 261 -3.85 3.98 1.19
N ILE A 262 -5.15 3.70 1.24
CA ILE A 262 -6.21 4.68 0.96
C ILE A 262 -6.20 5.78 2.03
N LEU A 263 -6.07 5.39 3.31
CA LEU A 263 -5.98 6.34 4.42
C LEU A 263 -4.77 7.27 4.24
N ARG A 264 -3.58 6.72 3.96
CA ARG A 264 -2.38 7.53 3.66
C ARG A 264 -2.62 8.49 2.50
N ALA A 265 -3.22 8.02 1.41
CA ALA A 265 -3.53 8.88 0.26
C ALA A 265 -4.53 9.99 0.60
N LEU A 266 -5.53 9.74 1.46
CA LEU A 266 -6.44 10.79 1.94
C LEU A 266 -5.71 11.82 2.79
N VAL A 267 -4.87 11.37 3.71
CA VAL A 267 -4.08 12.23 4.60
C VAL A 267 -3.15 13.14 3.80
N ASP A 268 -2.48 12.60 2.78
CA ASP A 268 -1.61 13.36 1.86
C ASP A 268 -2.34 14.51 1.16
N ARG A 269 -3.66 14.40 0.96
CA ARG A 269 -4.49 15.45 0.36
C ARG A 269 -5.12 16.39 1.39
N ILE A 270 -5.37 15.92 2.61
CA ILE A 270 -5.86 16.77 3.71
C ILE A 270 -4.75 17.73 4.19
N LEU A 271 -3.49 17.29 4.19
CA LEU A 271 -2.33 18.07 4.62
C LEU A 271 -1.22 18.04 3.54
N PRO A 272 -1.45 18.69 2.38
CA PRO A 272 -0.54 18.64 1.24
C PRO A 272 0.78 19.37 1.52
N GLY A 273 1.90 18.85 1.00
CA GLY A 273 3.23 19.47 1.16
C GLY A 273 3.94 19.16 2.49
N GLU A 274 3.22 18.64 3.48
CA GLU A 274 3.76 18.29 4.80
C GLU A 274 4.20 16.82 4.93
N THR A 275 3.89 15.97 3.93
CA THR A 275 4.06 14.50 3.98
C THR A 275 5.29 13.97 3.26
N GLY A 276 6.14 14.86 2.75
CA GLY A 276 7.51 14.54 2.33
C GLY A 276 8.40 14.26 3.54
N SER A 277 8.34 13.02 4.04
CA SER A 277 9.23 12.43 5.03
C SER A 277 9.19 13.03 6.44
N LEU A 278 8.10 12.86 7.22
CA LEU A 278 8.29 12.90 8.67
C LEU A 278 7.27 12.20 9.58
N GLN A 279 6.03 11.96 9.14
CA GLN A 279 5.02 11.41 10.03
C GLN A 279 4.00 10.66 9.19
N ASP A 280 4.14 9.34 9.09
CA ASP A 280 3.09 8.48 8.55
C ASP A 280 1.82 8.56 9.44
N ILE A 281 1.07 9.66 9.30
CA ILE A 281 -0.12 9.96 10.10
C ILE A 281 -1.16 8.87 9.87
N GLY A 282 -1.27 8.33 8.64
CA GLY A 282 -2.14 7.20 8.35
C GLY A 282 -1.81 5.97 9.23
N ALA A 283 -0.53 5.59 9.32
CA ALA A 283 -0.09 4.52 10.22
C ALA A 283 -0.37 4.84 11.70
N ARG A 284 -0.21 6.10 12.12
CA ARG A 284 -0.50 6.51 13.51
C ARG A 284 -1.99 6.45 13.85
N ILE A 285 -2.86 6.82 12.92
CA ILE A 285 -4.30 6.64 13.07
C ILE A 285 -4.60 5.16 13.23
N GLU A 286 -4.05 4.30 12.37
CA GLU A 286 -4.22 2.85 12.44
C GLU A 286 -3.72 2.26 13.77
N MET A 287 -2.54 2.66 14.24
CA MET A 287 -1.98 2.26 15.53
C MET A 287 -2.92 2.62 16.68
N ARG A 288 -3.43 3.86 16.68
CA ARG A 288 -4.37 4.35 17.69
C ARG A 288 -5.67 3.54 17.68
N LEU A 289 -6.22 3.27 16.49
CA LEU A 289 -7.39 2.42 16.31
C LEU A 289 -7.15 1.01 16.87
N ALA A 290 -5.99 0.42 16.60
CA ALA A 290 -5.60 -0.90 17.10
C ALA A 290 -5.39 -0.95 18.63
N GLU A 291 -5.00 0.17 19.25
CA GLU A 291 -4.90 0.31 20.70
C GLU A 291 -6.25 0.58 21.37
N GLY A 292 -7.32 0.84 20.61
CA GLY A 292 -8.60 1.29 21.13
C GLY A 292 -8.51 2.65 21.81
N ALA A 293 -7.46 3.43 21.51
CA ALA A 293 -7.29 4.77 22.01
C ALA A 293 -8.16 5.74 21.19
N GLY A 294 -8.86 6.63 21.86
CA GLY A 294 -9.70 7.65 21.23
C GLY A 294 -9.78 8.88 22.12
N ASP A 295 -10.51 9.90 21.68
CA ASP A 295 -10.77 11.07 22.52
C ASP A 295 -11.92 10.85 23.51
N GLY A 296 -12.48 9.64 23.53
CA GLY A 296 -13.57 9.23 24.41
C GLY A 296 -14.96 9.51 23.84
N TRP A 297 -15.07 10.02 22.62
CA TRP A 297 -16.34 10.35 21.96
C TRP A 297 -16.43 9.70 20.58
N ARG A 298 -17.66 9.49 20.13
CA ARG A 298 -18.00 9.02 18.78
C ARG A 298 -19.39 9.51 18.42
N PHE A 299 -19.63 9.86 17.16
CA PHE A 299 -20.99 10.13 16.68
C PHE A 299 -21.89 8.91 16.86
N ALA A 300 -23.07 9.09 17.46
CA ALA A 300 -24.01 7.99 17.73
C ALA A 300 -24.42 7.21 16.47
N ASP A 301 -24.43 7.88 15.33
CA ASP A 301 -24.84 7.32 14.03
C ASP A 301 -23.75 6.51 13.32
N LEU A 302 -22.52 6.47 13.85
CA LEU A 302 -21.43 5.65 13.32
C LEU A 302 -21.27 4.35 14.11
N PRO A 303 -20.73 3.27 13.53
CA PRO A 303 -20.27 2.10 14.28
C PRO A 303 -18.95 2.41 15.01
N PRO A 304 -18.41 1.52 15.87
CA PRO A 304 -17.11 1.71 16.50
C PRO A 304 -16.00 2.06 15.51
N ASP A 305 -15.01 2.84 15.94
CA ASP A 305 -14.05 3.53 15.06
C ASP A 305 -13.37 2.61 14.03
N VAL A 306 -12.94 1.41 14.43
CA VAL A 306 -12.30 0.44 13.51
C VAL A 306 -13.24 0.08 12.35
N GLU A 307 -14.50 -0.23 12.65
CA GLU A 307 -15.51 -0.58 11.65
C GLU A 307 -15.88 0.64 10.79
N ALA A 308 -15.96 1.82 11.41
CA ALA A 308 -16.24 3.07 10.71
C ALA A 308 -15.15 3.40 9.69
N TYR A 309 -13.87 3.29 10.09
CA TYR A 309 -12.73 3.53 9.20
C TYR A 309 -12.66 2.51 8.06
N SER A 310 -12.75 1.20 8.34
CA SER A 310 -12.70 0.16 7.29
C SER A 310 -13.85 0.34 6.27
N THR A 311 -15.07 0.59 6.77
CA THR A 311 -16.24 0.80 5.91
C THR A 311 -16.10 2.04 5.03
N ALA A 312 -15.73 3.18 5.63
CA ALA A 312 -15.64 4.43 4.91
C ALA A 312 -14.49 4.44 3.88
N LEU A 313 -13.33 3.86 4.21
CA LEU A 313 -12.20 3.72 3.27
C LEU A 313 -12.60 2.85 2.07
N SER A 314 -13.32 1.75 2.30
CA SER A 314 -13.86 0.91 1.23
C SER A 314 -14.85 1.66 0.34
N MET A 315 -15.71 2.50 0.93
CA MET A 315 -16.67 3.33 0.19
C MET A 315 -15.98 4.42 -0.63
N VAL A 316 -14.90 5.04 -0.13
CA VAL A 316 -14.08 5.99 -0.89
C VAL A 316 -13.46 5.33 -2.11
N ASP A 317 -12.88 4.13 -1.96
CA ASP A 317 -12.30 3.39 -3.10
C ASP A 317 -13.37 2.95 -4.11
N ALA A 318 -14.53 2.48 -3.63
CA ALA A 318 -15.66 2.11 -4.48
C ALA A 318 -16.20 3.29 -5.28
N SER A 319 -16.34 4.47 -4.65
CA SER A 319 -16.76 5.69 -5.32
C SER A 319 -15.77 6.11 -6.42
N ALA A 320 -14.47 6.04 -6.12
CA ALA A 320 -13.41 6.30 -7.11
C ALA A 320 -13.51 5.36 -8.32
N ARG A 321 -13.65 4.04 -8.08
CA ARG A 321 -13.80 3.05 -9.17
C ARG A 321 -15.07 3.27 -9.99
N SER A 322 -16.18 3.61 -9.34
CA SER A 322 -17.44 3.85 -10.02
C SER A 322 -17.38 5.10 -10.90
N ALA A 323 -16.73 6.17 -10.44
CA ALA A 323 -16.66 7.43 -11.17
C ALA A 323 -15.52 7.49 -12.21
N HIS A 324 -14.43 6.73 -12.01
CA HIS A 324 -13.18 6.89 -12.76
C HIS A 324 -12.52 5.56 -13.19
N GLU A 325 -13.17 4.42 -12.98
CA GLU A 325 -12.69 3.06 -13.34
C GLU A 325 -11.43 2.59 -12.61
N VAL A 326 -10.83 3.43 -11.75
CA VAL A 326 -9.64 3.11 -10.96
C VAL A 326 -9.86 3.40 -9.48
N GLY A 327 -9.11 2.71 -8.61
CA GLY A 327 -9.16 2.93 -7.17
C GLY A 327 -8.62 4.30 -6.76
N PHE A 328 -8.98 4.76 -5.56
CA PHE A 328 -8.72 6.11 -5.07
C PHE A 328 -7.22 6.46 -5.08
N VAL A 329 -6.36 5.51 -4.69
CA VAL A 329 -4.90 5.71 -4.61
C VAL A 329 -4.30 6.05 -5.98
N ALA A 330 -4.83 5.46 -7.06
CA ALA A 330 -4.34 5.65 -8.43
C ALA A 330 -4.90 6.90 -9.13
N LEU A 331 -5.84 7.62 -8.53
CA LEU A 331 -6.35 8.88 -9.09
C LEU A 331 -5.27 9.96 -9.15
N ALA A 332 -5.38 10.84 -10.15
CA ALA A 332 -4.63 12.09 -10.17
C ALA A 332 -5.02 12.97 -8.96
N ASP A 333 -4.08 13.77 -8.47
CA ASP A 333 -4.25 14.56 -7.25
C ASP A 333 -5.45 15.52 -7.32
N GLU A 334 -5.68 16.15 -8.48
CA GLU A 334 -6.83 17.05 -8.67
C GLU A 334 -8.16 16.29 -8.59
N THR A 335 -8.19 15.03 -9.02
CA THR A 335 -9.38 14.19 -8.95
C THR A 335 -9.61 13.67 -7.53
N LYS A 336 -8.54 13.33 -6.79
CA LYS A 336 -8.62 13.03 -5.35
C LYS A 336 -9.21 14.22 -4.60
N ASP A 337 -8.73 15.44 -4.87
CA ASP A 337 -9.22 16.66 -4.23
C ASP A 337 -10.71 16.90 -4.51
N ALA A 338 -11.17 16.70 -5.74
CA ALA A 338 -12.57 16.83 -6.11
C ALA A 338 -13.47 15.82 -5.39
N LEU A 339 -13.00 14.57 -5.24
CA LEU A 339 -13.73 13.52 -4.52
C LEU A 339 -13.76 13.79 -3.01
N ILE A 340 -12.65 14.26 -2.42
CA ILE A 340 -12.59 14.71 -1.02
C ILE A 340 -13.51 15.91 -0.77
N ALA A 341 -13.57 16.87 -1.69
CA ALA A 341 -14.50 18.00 -1.57
C ALA A 341 -15.97 17.54 -1.59
N SER A 342 -16.28 16.53 -2.42
CA SER A 342 -17.62 15.92 -2.50
C SER A 342 -17.96 15.14 -1.23
N LEU A 343 -17.00 14.38 -0.68
CA LEU A 343 -17.09 13.70 0.61
C LEU A 343 -17.36 14.69 1.75
N SER A 344 -16.59 15.78 1.84
CA SER A 344 -16.77 16.82 2.85
C SER A 344 -18.12 17.52 2.77
N ALA A 345 -18.76 17.52 1.60
CA ALA A 345 -20.05 18.13 1.38
C ALA A 345 -21.22 17.14 1.50
N GLY A 346 -20.96 15.89 1.91
CA GLY A 346 -21.96 14.83 2.03
C GLY A 346 -22.61 14.52 0.68
N ARG A 347 -21.81 14.38 -0.38
CA ARG A 347 -22.27 14.06 -1.74
C ARG A 347 -21.30 13.13 -2.44
N LEU A 348 -20.86 12.09 -1.75
CA LEU A 348 -19.90 11.15 -2.33
C LEU A 348 -20.59 10.42 -3.50
N PRO A 349 -20.03 10.42 -4.73
CA PRO A 349 -20.71 9.83 -5.88
C PRO A 349 -20.97 8.32 -5.71
N ASN A 350 -22.13 7.87 -6.19
CA ASN A 350 -22.49 6.46 -6.38
C ASN A 350 -22.33 5.58 -5.13
N THR A 351 -22.78 6.07 -3.98
CA THR A 351 -22.78 5.34 -2.71
C THR A 351 -24.01 4.44 -2.55
N GLU A 352 -24.11 3.35 -3.30
CA GLU A 352 -24.87 2.18 -2.81
C GLU A 352 -24.01 1.48 -1.74
N GLY A 353 -23.84 2.13 -0.60
CA GLY A 353 -22.91 1.73 0.46
C GLY A 353 -23.55 1.60 1.82
N ALA A 354 -22.76 1.09 2.79
CA ALA A 354 -23.23 0.85 4.16
C ALA A 354 -23.51 2.15 4.95
N PHE A 355 -22.91 3.28 4.53
CA PHE A 355 -23.14 4.60 5.12
C PHE A 355 -23.89 5.52 4.17
N ASP A 356 -24.83 6.30 4.71
CA ASP A 356 -25.40 7.42 4.00
C ASP A 356 -24.41 8.61 3.92
N ASP A 357 -24.77 9.61 3.12
CA ASP A 357 -23.97 10.82 2.93
C ASP A 357 -23.66 11.57 4.23
N GLY A 358 -24.59 11.55 5.20
CA GLY A 358 -24.42 12.20 6.50
C GLY A 358 -23.45 11.45 7.40
N GLN A 359 -23.48 10.12 7.39
CA GLN A 359 -22.53 9.25 8.07
C GLN A 359 -21.12 9.41 7.47
N MET A 360 -21.00 9.45 6.13
CA MET A 360 -19.71 9.69 5.46
C MET A 360 -19.12 11.07 5.81
N ALA A 361 -19.95 12.12 5.87
CA ALA A 361 -19.51 13.44 6.28
C ALA A 361 -19.01 13.48 7.74
N LYS A 362 -19.72 12.80 8.67
CA LYS A 362 -19.31 12.68 10.08
C LYS A 362 -18.00 11.92 10.23
N TRP A 363 -17.85 10.78 9.55
CA TRP A 363 -16.59 10.03 9.56
C TRP A 363 -15.43 10.88 9.01
N PHE A 364 -15.67 11.65 7.95
CA PHE A 364 -14.64 12.52 7.40
C PHE A 364 -14.28 13.66 8.37
N GLU A 365 -15.23 14.17 9.15
CA GLU A 365 -14.96 15.11 10.24
C GLU A 365 -14.03 14.51 11.30
N ASP A 366 -14.30 13.27 11.74
CA ASP A 366 -13.43 12.53 12.67
C ASP A 366 -12.03 12.32 12.08
N LEU A 367 -11.92 11.90 10.82
CA LEU A 367 -10.64 11.74 10.13
C LEU A 367 -9.82 13.03 10.14
N ARG A 368 -10.41 14.17 9.78
CA ARG A 368 -9.69 15.46 9.81
C ARG A 368 -9.26 15.86 11.22
N SER A 369 -10.13 15.63 12.22
CA SER A 369 -9.80 15.86 13.63
C SER A 369 -8.58 15.05 14.05
N ASP A 370 -8.55 13.76 13.71
CA ASP A 370 -7.45 12.85 14.01
C ASP A 370 -6.15 13.29 13.33
N VAL A 371 -6.23 13.64 12.05
CA VAL A 371 -5.08 14.14 11.28
C VAL A 371 -4.48 15.38 11.93
N VAL A 372 -5.30 16.39 12.25
CA VAL A 372 -4.83 17.65 12.86
C VAL A 372 -4.26 17.40 14.26
N ARG A 373 -4.91 16.56 15.07
CA ARG A 373 -4.43 16.23 16.43
C ARG A 373 -3.08 15.53 16.40
N ILE A 374 -2.91 14.55 15.52
CA ILE A 374 -1.64 13.82 15.39
C ILE A 374 -0.55 14.76 14.87
N TYR A 375 -0.86 15.54 13.84
CA TYR A 375 0.07 16.52 13.27
C TYR A 375 0.55 17.52 14.34
N LEU A 376 -0.37 18.17 15.06
CA LEU A 376 -0.03 19.17 16.08
C LEU A 376 0.56 18.58 17.36
N ALA A 377 0.47 17.27 17.59
CA ALA A 377 1.07 16.61 18.75
C ALA A 377 2.54 16.18 18.50
N HIS A 378 3.01 16.20 17.26
CA HIS A 378 4.30 15.65 16.88
C HIS A 378 5.45 16.68 17.00
N PRO A 379 6.61 16.28 17.57
CA PRO A 379 7.75 17.18 17.80
C PRO A 379 8.23 17.94 16.57
N VAL A 380 8.23 17.30 15.40
CA VAL A 380 8.65 17.94 14.14
C VAL A 380 7.70 19.04 13.71
N SER A 381 6.40 18.81 13.80
CA SER A 381 5.40 19.84 13.48
C SER A 381 5.52 21.00 14.46
N LEU A 382 5.68 20.70 15.75
CA LEU A 382 5.89 21.73 16.76
C LEU A 382 7.18 22.55 16.49
N ALA A 383 8.25 21.90 16.06
CA ALA A 383 9.50 22.56 15.66
C ALA A 383 9.30 23.48 14.45
N ARG A 384 8.59 23.01 13.41
CA ARG A 384 8.25 23.79 12.21
C ARG A 384 7.42 25.02 12.55
N LEU A 385 6.40 24.86 13.39
CA LEU A 385 5.56 25.94 13.89
C LEU A 385 6.30 26.91 14.82
N GLY A 386 7.52 26.56 15.25
CA GLY A 386 8.28 27.32 16.25
C GLY A 386 7.59 27.34 17.63
N PHE A 387 6.80 26.32 17.94
CA PHE A 387 6.08 26.23 19.21
C PHE A 387 7.04 25.83 20.34
N SER A 388 7.38 26.79 21.19
CA SER A 388 8.30 26.62 22.33
C SER A 388 7.60 26.32 23.66
N GLY A 389 6.25 26.32 23.69
CA GLY A 389 5.44 26.19 24.91
C GLY A 389 5.68 24.91 25.71
N ILE A 390 6.26 23.87 25.10
CA ILE A 390 6.69 22.66 25.80
C ILE A 390 7.75 22.94 26.89
N GLY A 391 8.51 24.03 26.75
CA GLY A 391 9.55 24.48 27.67
C GLY A 391 9.07 25.45 28.77
N ALA A 392 7.76 25.65 28.91
CA ALA A 392 7.21 26.46 30.01
C ALA A 392 7.15 25.71 31.35
N GLY A 393 7.47 24.40 31.35
CA GLY A 393 7.30 23.51 32.48
C GLY A 393 8.57 23.27 33.31
N GLY A 394 8.64 22.06 33.83
CA GLY A 394 9.64 21.55 34.77
C GLY A 394 9.00 20.48 35.65
N ASP A 395 9.80 19.59 36.23
CA ASP A 395 9.28 18.59 37.18
C ASP A 395 9.02 19.21 38.57
N ASP A 396 9.74 20.28 38.92
CA ASP A 396 9.58 20.99 40.18
C ASP A 396 8.56 22.13 40.04
N ILE A 397 7.41 21.99 40.72
CA ILE A 397 6.34 22.98 40.76
C ILE A 397 6.84 24.31 41.37
N ALA A 398 7.78 24.25 42.31
CA ALA A 398 8.34 25.43 42.96
C ALA A 398 9.32 26.21 42.07
N ASP A 399 9.83 25.59 41.00
CA ASP A 399 10.81 26.17 40.07
C ASP A 399 10.35 26.08 38.61
N LEU A 400 9.03 26.19 38.38
CA LEU A 400 8.47 26.29 37.03
C LEU A 400 9.03 27.54 36.36
N LYS A 401 9.79 27.33 35.29
CA LYS A 401 10.54 28.42 34.67
C LYS A 401 9.66 29.38 33.89
N GLY A 402 8.55 28.90 33.32
CA GLY A 402 7.59 29.69 32.55
C GLY A 402 8.22 30.53 31.43
N PHE A 403 7.46 31.53 30.98
CA PHE A 403 7.94 32.63 30.14
C PHE A 403 8.09 33.89 31.00
N SER A 404 9.21 34.58 30.83
CA SER A 404 9.56 35.88 31.43
C SER A 404 9.33 37.05 30.47
N GLU A 405 9.48 36.85 29.16
CA GLU A 405 9.26 37.84 28.10
C GLU A 405 7.87 37.64 27.46
N MET A 406 6.87 38.39 27.92
CA MET A 406 5.48 38.27 27.44
C MET A 406 5.14 39.22 26.27
N ARG A 407 6.13 39.74 25.55
CA ARG A 407 5.92 40.70 24.45
C ARG A 407 5.74 39.98 23.13
N ILE A 408 4.80 40.46 22.32
CA ILE A 408 4.55 39.93 20.97
C ILE A 408 5.82 40.01 20.13
N GLY A 409 6.23 38.88 19.55
CA GLY A 409 7.38 38.78 18.63
C GLY A 409 8.75 38.72 19.30
N ILE A 410 8.84 38.69 20.64
CA ILE A 410 10.10 38.49 21.36
C ILE A 410 10.27 37.02 21.71
N ARG A 411 11.45 36.48 21.42
CA ARG A 411 11.85 35.12 21.81
C ARG A 411 12.88 35.18 22.93
N GLU A 412 12.77 34.29 23.90
CA GLU A 412 13.78 34.04 24.91
C GLU A 412 14.95 33.23 24.35
N SER A 413 16.11 33.34 25.00
CA SER A 413 17.36 32.72 24.54
C SER A 413 17.34 31.19 24.50
N TRP A 414 16.41 30.55 25.22
CA TRP A 414 16.24 29.10 25.22
C TRP A 414 15.26 28.61 24.15
N GLU A 415 14.48 29.51 23.53
CA GLU A 415 13.49 29.10 22.54
C GLU A 415 14.16 28.67 21.23
N PRO A 416 13.81 27.51 20.68
CA PRO A 416 14.35 27.05 19.41
C PRO A 416 13.89 27.98 18.30
N ALA A 417 14.82 28.36 17.41
CA ALA A 417 14.45 29.04 16.19
C ALA A 417 13.92 28.03 15.18
N ALA A 418 12.68 28.23 14.69
CA ALA A 418 12.20 27.49 13.53
C ALA A 418 13.13 27.72 12.33
N ASP A 419 13.49 26.65 11.63
CA ASP A 419 14.17 26.69 10.34
C ASP A 419 13.20 27.22 9.28
N ARG A 420 12.94 28.54 9.33
CA ARG A 420 12.11 29.37 8.43
C ARG A 420 11.18 28.60 7.45
N GLU A 421 9.88 28.62 7.74
CA GLU A 421 8.92 28.95 6.69
C GLU A 421 8.88 30.47 6.55
N ILE A 422 9.45 30.98 5.46
CA ILE A 422 9.00 32.28 4.95
C ILE A 422 7.64 31.98 4.32
N VAL A 423 6.57 32.20 5.08
CA VAL A 423 5.23 32.28 4.50
C VAL A 423 5.28 33.38 3.45
N ARG A 424 5.23 33.01 2.17
CA ARG A 424 5.13 33.94 1.03
C ARG A 424 3.69 34.17 0.67
#